data_AF-A0A9E5JNB1-F1
#
_entry.id   AF-A0A9E5JNB1-F1
#
_cell.length_a   1.000
_cell.length_b   1.000
_cell.length_c   1.000
_cell.angle_alpha   90.00
_cell.angle_beta   90.00
_cell.angle_gamma   90.00
#
_symmetry.space_group_name_H-M   'P 1'
#
loop_
_entity.id
_entity.type
_entity.pdbx_description
1 polymer ?
#
loop_
_entity_poly.entity_id
_entity_poly.type
_entity_poly.pdbx_seq_one_letter_code
_entity_poly.pdbx_strand_id
1 'polypeptide(L)'
;MAAVDMATVIEDVEADRWWFFLTNVSNPNPKPNPGAYLDLGPRTETPPIEELDAILKAHGLTSFFGGWRAVRGEPGERSRATRVTTIESAKKMEELAATRKADDAASSHRSAINATTGFAVAGAVALFVSVFDLPIGYYSFLRLAILVICVVLMVLTARANAAGWFAGLIPAAILWNPLAPIYMARSDWLLVDLAGGAFFVGLAIWSGRRLSSP
;
A
#
# COMPACT_ATOMS: atom_id res chain seq x y z
N MET A 1 10.03 27.68 21.84
CA MET A 1 11.32 27.20 21.34
C MET A 1 11.18 27.09 19.83
N ALA A 2 12.00 27.80 19.04
CA ALA A 2 11.86 27.82 17.58
C ALA A 2 11.96 26.39 17.02
N ALA A 3 11.12 26.05 16.04
CA ALA A 3 11.14 24.73 15.40
C ALA A 3 12.54 24.52 14.78
N VAL A 4 13.30 23.57 15.34
CA VAL A 4 14.57 23.12 14.78
C VAL A 4 14.20 22.01 13.79
N ASP A 5 14.47 22.23 12.51
CA ASP A 5 14.01 21.35 11.43
C ASP A 5 15.15 20.55 10.81
N MET A 6 16.41 20.99 10.99
CA MET A 6 17.58 20.33 10.41
C MET A 6 18.80 20.41 11.31
N ALA A 7 19.55 19.31 11.38
CA ALA A 7 20.90 19.28 11.91
C ALA A 7 21.90 19.11 10.76
N THR A 8 23.01 19.84 10.83
CA THR A 8 24.04 19.83 9.78
C THR A 8 25.41 19.78 10.43
N VAL A 9 26.30 19.01 9.83
CA VAL A 9 27.68 18.86 10.25
C VAL A 9 28.56 19.18 9.07
N ILE A 10 29.50 20.11 9.26
CA ILE A 10 30.35 20.66 8.21
C ILE A 10 31.80 20.66 8.70
N GLU A 11 32.70 20.28 7.81
CA GLU A 11 34.14 20.42 7.95
C GLU A 11 34.58 21.83 7.57
N ASP A 12 35.28 22.50 8.47
CA ASP A 12 36.04 23.72 8.18
C ASP A 12 37.45 23.32 7.73
N VAL A 13 37.65 23.34 6.42
CA VAL A 13 38.89 22.88 5.77
C VAL A 13 40.08 23.78 6.12
N GLU A 14 39.85 25.07 6.37
CA GLU A 14 40.91 26.01 6.73
C GLU A 14 41.36 25.86 8.18
N ALA A 15 40.41 25.51 9.07
CA ALA A 15 40.67 25.36 10.51
C ALA A 15 40.88 23.90 10.98
N ASP A 16 40.81 22.91 10.07
CA ASP A 16 40.86 21.46 10.36
C ASP A 16 39.89 21.04 11.47
N ARG A 17 38.68 21.58 11.45
CA ARG A 17 37.71 21.50 12.56
C ARG A 17 36.31 21.16 12.07
N TRP A 18 35.55 20.49 12.94
CA TRP A 18 34.18 20.12 12.63
C TRP A 18 33.17 20.93 13.43
N TRP A 19 32.13 21.38 12.76
CA TRP A 19 31.06 22.17 13.34
C TRP A 19 29.72 21.45 13.20
N PHE A 20 28.96 21.41 14.30
CA PHE A 20 27.60 20.89 14.34
C PHE A 20 26.61 22.05 14.47
N PHE A 21 25.63 22.13 13.59
CA PHE A 21 24.64 23.18 13.52
C PHE A 21 23.24 22.63 13.71
N LEU A 22 22.44 23.29 14.55
CA LEU A 22 20.99 23.11 14.59
C LEU A 22 20.37 24.30 13.87
N THR A 23 19.75 24.05 12.72
CA THR A 23 19.21 25.10 11.86
C THR A 23 17.70 24.94 11.67
N ASN A 24 17.02 26.08 11.50
CA ASN A 24 15.68 26.14 10.95
C ASN A 24 15.80 26.34 9.43
N VAL A 25 15.07 25.56 8.63
CA VAL A 25 15.34 25.25 7.21
C VAL A 25 15.04 26.41 6.24
N SER A 26 14.98 27.66 6.69
CA SER A 26 14.77 28.78 5.78
C SER A 26 16.04 29.23 5.02
N ASN A 27 17.22 28.65 5.29
CA ASN A 27 18.47 29.03 4.62
C ASN A 27 19.25 27.82 4.07
N PRO A 28 19.31 27.61 2.74
CA PRO A 28 20.05 26.53 2.10
C PRO A 28 21.58 26.70 2.13
N ASN A 29 22.09 27.84 2.61
CA ASN A 29 23.52 28.07 2.82
C ASN A 29 23.74 28.65 4.23
N PRO A 30 23.69 27.80 5.28
CA PRO A 30 23.77 28.25 6.66
C PRO A 30 25.17 28.81 6.93
N LYS A 31 25.30 30.15 6.89
CA LYS A 31 26.48 30.80 7.43
C LYS A 31 26.52 30.54 8.94
N PRO A 32 27.71 30.30 9.53
CA PRO A 32 27.86 30.08 10.96
C PRO A 32 27.27 31.28 11.71
N ASN A 33 26.14 31.07 12.41
CA ASN A 33 25.50 32.08 13.21
C ASN A 33 26.02 31.97 14.65
N PRO A 34 26.63 33.02 15.23
CA PRO A 34 27.14 33.02 16.61
C PRO A 34 26.05 32.64 17.61
N GLY A 35 26.07 31.40 18.12
CA GLY A 35 25.18 30.93 19.18
C GLY A 35 24.34 29.68 18.90
N ALA A 36 24.45 29.07 17.72
CA ALA A 36 23.70 27.84 17.37
C ALA A 36 24.60 26.68 16.86
N TYR A 37 25.89 26.73 17.18
CA TYR A 37 26.86 25.70 16.79
C TYR A 37 27.52 25.05 18.00
N LEU A 38 27.78 23.75 17.88
CA LEU A 38 28.62 22.99 18.78
C LEU A 38 29.94 22.68 18.05
N ASP A 39 31.03 23.06 18.68
CA ASP A 39 32.39 22.77 18.22
C ASP A 39 32.73 21.31 18.55
N LEU A 40 33.02 20.50 17.53
CA LEU A 40 33.39 19.10 17.68
C LEU A 40 34.91 18.89 17.80
N GLY A 41 35.68 19.98 17.72
CA GLY A 41 37.14 19.97 17.80
C GLY A 41 37.85 19.59 16.50
N PRO A 42 39.20 19.56 16.54
CA PRO A 42 40.01 19.21 15.39
C PRO A 42 39.97 17.71 15.11
N ARG A 43 39.63 17.31 13.88
CA ARG A 43 39.50 15.89 13.48
C ARG A 43 39.72 15.71 11.98
N THR A 44 40.50 14.70 11.62
CA THR A 44 40.81 14.31 10.23
C THR A 44 39.69 13.49 9.55
N GLU A 45 38.75 12.96 10.32
CA GLU A 45 37.67 12.10 9.85
C GLU A 45 36.30 12.67 10.16
N THR A 46 35.33 12.38 9.29
CA THR A 46 33.93 12.77 9.50
C THR A 46 33.39 12.14 10.79
N PRO A 47 32.73 12.93 11.67
CA PRO A 47 32.17 12.42 12.91
C PRO A 47 31.28 11.19 12.67
N PRO A 48 31.43 10.13 13.50
CA PRO A 48 30.60 8.94 13.39
C PRO A 48 29.14 9.29 13.66
N ILE A 49 28.23 8.62 12.95
CA ILE A 49 26.78 8.89 13.05
C ILE A 49 26.27 8.71 14.49
N GLU A 50 26.83 7.75 15.23
CA GLU A 50 26.47 7.47 16.62
C GLU A 50 26.72 8.66 17.56
N GLU A 51 27.83 9.37 17.35
CA GLU A 51 28.16 10.58 18.13
C GLU A 51 27.20 11.72 17.79
N LEU A 52 26.87 11.88 16.50
CA LEU A 52 25.92 12.89 16.05
C LEU A 52 24.51 12.64 16.60
N ASP A 53 24.06 11.39 16.62
CA ASP A 53 22.78 11.00 17.20
C ASP A 53 22.79 11.13 18.73
N ALA A 54 23.92 10.93 19.40
CA ALA A 54 24.06 11.18 20.84
C ALA A 54 23.91 12.67 21.17
N ILE A 55 24.52 13.55 20.38
CA ILE A 55 24.36 15.01 20.50
C ILE A 55 22.88 15.39 20.31
N LEU A 56 22.22 14.86 19.28
CA LEU A 56 20.79 15.12 19.05
C LEU A 56 19.92 14.69 20.24
N LYS A 57 20.17 13.49 20.77
CA LYS A 57 19.45 12.96 21.94
C LYS A 57 19.65 13.83 23.18
N ALA A 58 20.86 14.35 23.41
CA ALA A 58 21.14 15.26 24.51
C ALA A 58 20.31 16.56 24.43
N HIS A 59 19.91 16.96 23.22
CA HIS A 59 19.02 18.10 22.97
C HIS A 59 17.52 17.71 22.81
N GLY A 60 17.14 16.46 23.12
CA GLY A 60 15.75 15.99 23.01
C GLY A 60 15.28 15.75 21.56
N LEU A 61 16.22 15.71 20.62
CA LEU A 61 15.98 15.55 19.19
C LEU A 61 16.39 14.15 18.73
N THR A 62 15.88 13.73 17.58
CA THR A 62 16.31 12.53 16.86
C THR A 62 16.36 12.82 15.38
N SER A 63 17.22 12.11 14.66
CA SER A 63 17.25 12.14 13.20
C SER A 63 15.94 11.56 12.63
N PHE A 64 15.44 12.18 11.56
CA PHE A 64 14.22 11.80 10.87
C PHE A 64 14.50 10.66 9.87
N PHE A 65 13.46 9.91 9.49
CA PHE A 65 13.55 8.76 8.58
C PHE A 65 14.40 9.10 7.32
N GLY A 66 15.52 8.40 7.17
CA GLY A 66 16.48 8.62 6.08
C GLY A 66 17.91 8.95 6.51
N GLY A 67 18.16 9.11 7.81
CA GLY A 67 19.49 9.21 8.41
C GLY A 67 20.27 10.46 8.01
N TRP A 68 21.58 10.43 8.29
CA TRP A 68 22.51 11.49 7.86
C TRP A 68 22.85 11.32 6.40
N ARG A 69 22.60 12.34 5.59
CA ARG A 69 22.90 12.35 4.16
C ARG A 69 24.03 13.31 3.86
N ALA A 70 24.92 12.94 2.96
CA ALA A 70 25.91 13.86 2.44
C ALA A 70 25.22 15.05 1.75
N VAL A 71 25.64 16.26 2.08
CA VAL A 71 25.18 17.49 1.45
C VAL A 71 26.27 17.96 0.49
N ARG A 72 25.87 18.55 -0.65
CA ARG A 72 26.81 19.02 -1.66
C ARG A 72 27.37 20.37 -1.24
N GLY A 73 28.61 20.38 -0.74
CA GLY A 73 29.39 21.59 -0.43
C GLY A 73 30.34 21.99 -1.57
N GLU A 74 31.29 22.87 -1.26
CA GLU A 74 32.40 23.22 -2.16
C GLU A 74 33.28 22.00 -2.49
N PRO A 75 34.02 21.99 -3.61
CA PRO A 75 34.89 20.88 -3.97
C PRO A 75 35.95 20.60 -2.89
N GLY A 76 35.79 19.51 -2.15
CA GLY A 76 36.68 19.11 -1.04
C GLY A 76 36.03 19.22 0.35
N GLU A 77 34.91 19.93 0.47
CA GLU A 77 34.18 20.11 1.73
C GLU A 77 33.32 18.86 2.04
N ARG A 78 33.50 18.28 3.24
CA ARG A 78 32.69 17.16 3.70
C ARG A 78 31.58 17.66 4.62
N SER A 79 30.34 17.46 4.22
CA SER A 79 29.18 17.81 5.04
C SER A 79 28.09 16.74 5.05
N ARG A 80 27.38 16.64 6.18
CA ARG A 80 26.22 15.77 6.35
C ARG A 80 25.07 16.55 6.98
N ALA A 81 23.86 16.28 6.54
CA ALA A 81 22.66 16.82 7.18
C ALA A 81 21.60 15.75 7.40
N THR A 82 20.79 15.95 8.42
CA THR A 82 19.59 15.18 8.65
C THR A 82 18.47 16.12 9.09
N ARG A 83 17.24 15.79 8.72
CA ARG A 83 16.08 16.45 9.32
C ARG A 83 15.97 15.97 10.75
N VAL A 84 15.63 16.88 11.66
CA VAL A 84 15.45 16.52 13.07
C VAL A 84 14.01 16.69 13.47
N THR A 85 13.59 15.87 14.42
CA THR A 85 12.30 16.01 15.06
C THR A 85 12.47 15.72 16.55
N THR A 86 11.52 16.16 17.36
CA THR A 86 11.48 15.81 18.78
C THR A 86 11.25 14.32 18.93
N ILE A 87 11.86 13.70 19.94
CA ILE A 87 11.68 12.26 20.24
C ILE A 87 10.20 11.90 20.42
N GLU A 88 9.41 12.79 21.04
CA GLU A 88 7.97 12.58 21.25
C GLU A 88 7.19 12.55 19.92
N SER A 89 7.45 13.52 19.04
CA SER A 89 6.84 13.55 17.70
C SER A 89 7.25 12.36 16.84
N ALA A 90 8.50 11.88 16.95
CA ALA A 90 8.96 10.68 16.26
C ALA A 90 8.15 9.43 16.69
N LYS A 91 8.01 9.22 18.00
CA LYS A 91 7.20 8.11 18.54
C LYS A 91 5.75 8.19 18.10
N LYS A 92 5.16 9.38 18.18
CA LYS A 92 3.78 9.61 17.73
C LYS A 92 3.61 9.33 16.24
N MET A 93 4.58 9.72 15.40
CA MET A 93 4.57 9.40 13.97
C MET A 93 4.71 7.91 13.70
N GLU A 94 5.51 7.19 14.48
CA GLU A 94 5.65 5.73 14.38
C GLU A 94 4.34 5.01 14.75
N GLU A 95 3.70 5.43 15.85
CA GLU A 95 2.38 4.93 16.26
C GLU A 95 1.30 5.24 15.22
N LEU A 96 1.29 6.46 14.65
CA LEU A 96 0.40 6.85 13.56
C LEU A 96 0.69 6.09 12.26
N ALA A 97 1.94 5.75 11.97
CA ALA A 97 2.30 4.96 10.80
C ALA A 97 1.89 3.49 10.99
N ALA A 98 2.04 2.95 12.19
CA ALA A 98 1.59 1.60 12.53
C ALA A 98 0.07 1.47 12.43
N THR A 99 -0.68 2.44 12.97
CA THR A 99 -2.15 2.50 12.87
C THR A 99 -2.60 2.68 11.43
N ARG A 100 -2.02 3.63 10.66
CA ARG A 100 -2.31 3.78 9.22
C ARG A 100 -2.06 2.50 8.43
N LYS A 101 -0.96 1.80 8.67
CA LYS A 101 -0.66 0.54 7.97
C LYS A 101 -1.68 -0.54 8.30
N ALA A 102 -2.16 -0.59 9.54
CA ALA A 102 -3.24 -1.49 9.95
C ALA A 102 -4.58 -1.12 9.26
N ASP A 103 -4.92 0.17 9.21
CA ASP A 103 -6.12 0.69 8.55
C ASP A 103 -6.08 0.49 7.02
N ASP A 104 -4.92 0.67 6.39
CA ASP A 104 -4.69 0.42 4.97
C ASP A 104 -4.84 -1.07 4.63
N ALA A 105 -4.32 -1.95 5.50
CA ALA A 105 -4.52 -3.40 5.35
C ALA A 105 -6.00 -3.79 5.51
N ALA A 106 -6.68 -3.23 6.51
CA ALA A 106 -8.10 -3.47 6.75
C ALA A 106 -9.00 -2.93 5.62
N SER A 107 -8.70 -1.75 5.08
CA SER A 107 -9.46 -1.14 3.99
C SER A 107 -9.27 -1.87 2.65
N SER A 108 -8.05 -2.34 2.36
CA SER A 108 -7.76 -3.21 1.21
C SER A 108 -8.54 -4.51 1.30
N HIS A 109 -8.57 -5.13 2.48
CA HIS A 109 -9.36 -6.33 2.73
C HIS A 109 -10.85 -6.05 2.49
N ARG A 110 -11.42 -5.01 3.11
CA ARG A 110 -12.83 -4.61 2.97
C ARG A 110 -13.25 -4.30 1.53
N SER A 111 -12.36 -3.70 0.73
CA SER A 111 -12.61 -3.44 -0.69
C SER A 111 -12.72 -4.73 -1.52
N ALA A 112 -11.82 -5.69 -1.29
CA ALA A 112 -11.84 -6.98 -1.99
C ALA A 112 -13.12 -7.79 -1.71
N ILE A 113 -13.66 -7.66 -0.49
CA ILE A 113 -14.90 -8.32 -0.03
C ILE A 113 -16.12 -7.76 -0.76
N ASN A 114 -16.22 -6.44 -0.80
CA ASN A 114 -17.31 -5.74 -1.49
C ASN A 114 -17.26 -6.00 -3.00
N ALA A 115 -16.05 -6.02 -3.59
CA ALA A 115 -15.86 -6.36 -5.00
C ALA A 115 -16.30 -7.80 -5.29
N THR A 116 -15.85 -8.78 -4.51
CA THR A 116 -16.24 -10.19 -4.67
C THR A 116 -17.76 -10.36 -4.61
N THR A 117 -18.40 -9.76 -3.62
CA THR A 117 -19.86 -9.82 -3.44
C THR A 117 -20.58 -9.16 -4.60
N GLY A 118 -20.13 -7.99 -5.05
CA GLY A 118 -20.73 -7.28 -6.18
C GLY A 118 -20.65 -8.06 -7.50
N PHE A 119 -19.48 -8.63 -7.82
CA PHE A 119 -19.32 -9.45 -9.04
C PHE A 119 -20.13 -10.74 -8.98
N ALA A 120 -20.20 -11.41 -7.82
CA ALA A 120 -21.01 -12.60 -7.64
C ALA A 120 -22.52 -12.29 -7.81
N VAL A 121 -23.01 -11.19 -7.22
CA VAL A 121 -24.40 -10.75 -7.41
C VAL A 121 -24.68 -10.40 -8.86
N ALA A 122 -23.77 -9.69 -9.55
CA ALA A 122 -23.92 -9.37 -10.96
C ALA A 122 -24.02 -10.64 -11.83
N GLY A 123 -23.18 -11.64 -11.57
CA GLY A 123 -23.23 -12.94 -12.26
C GLY A 123 -24.54 -13.68 -12.02
N ALA A 124 -25.01 -13.72 -10.77
CA ALA A 124 -26.29 -14.34 -10.42
C ALA A 124 -27.47 -13.67 -11.14
N VAL A 125 -27.53 -12.33 -11.13
CA VAL A 125 -28.60 -11.58 -11.80
C VAL A 125 -28.56 -11.83 -13.30
N ALA A 126 -27.38 -11.80 -13.93
CA ALA A 126 -27.24 -12.03 -15.36
C ALA A 126 -27.73 -13.44 -15.77
N LEU A 127 -27.42 -14.48 -14.97
CA LEU A 127 -27.91 -15.83 -15.22
C LEU A 127 -29.40 -16.00 -14.93
N PHE A 128 -29.98 -15.32 -13.94
CA PHE A 128 -31.44 -15.38 -13.74
C PHE A 128 -32.22 -14.62 -14.82
N VAL A 129 -31.66 -13.55 -15.38
CA VAL A 129 -32.26 -12.81 -16.49
C VAL A 129 -32.27 -13.66 -17.77
N SER A 130 -31.35 -14.61 -17.95
CA SER A 130 -31.32 -15.49 -19.13
C SER A 130 -32.53 -16.44 -19.25
N VAL A 131 -33.27 -16.62 -18.15
CA VAL A 131 -34.52 -17.41 -18.09
C VAL A 131 -35.61 -16.79 -18.97
N PHE A 132 -35.58 -15.47 -19.17
CA PHE A 132 -36.48 -14.79 -20.08
C PHE A 132 -36.07 -15.05 -21.55
N ASP A 133 -37.06 -15.08 -22.45
CA ASP A 133 -36.84 -15.19 -23.90
C ASP A 133 -36.20 -13.90 -24.44
N LEU A 134 -34.86 -13.88 -24.47
CA LEU A 134 -34.07 -12.74 -24.92
C LEU A 134 -33.53 -12.96 -26.34
N PRO A 135 -33.16 -11.88 -27.07
CA PRO A 135 -32.59 -12.01 -28.40
C PRO A 135 -31.31 -12.86 -28.41
N ILE A 136 -31.05 -13.59 -29.51
CA ILE A 136 -29.90 -14.51 -29.62
C ILE A 136 -28.56 -13.85 -29.27
N GLY A 137 -28.38 -12.56 -29.60
CA GLY A 137 -27.17 -11.80 -29.29
C GLY A 137 -26.93 -11.57 -27.79
N TYR A 138 -27.98 -11.60 -26.97
CA TYR A 138 -27.86 -11.52 -25.52
C TYR A 138 -27.10 -12.72 -24.95
N TYR A 139 -27.37 -13.93 -25.44
CA TYR A 139 -26.74 -15.15 -24.93
C TYR A 139 -25.24 -15.21 -25.24
N SER A 140 -24.80 -14.67 -26.38
CA SER A 140 -23.37 -14.52 -26.70
C SER A 140 -22.67 -13.54 -25.76
N PHE A 141 -23.31 -12.39 -25.48
CA PHE A 141 -22.79 -11.41 -24.53
C PHE A 141 -22.77 -11.96 -23.10
N LEU A 142 -23.84 -12.63 -22.67
CA LEU A 142 -23.97 -13.25 -21.36
C LEU A 142 -22.81 -14.22 -21.08
N ARG A 143 -22.52 -15.11 -22.02
CA ARG A 143 -21.40 -16.06 -21.91
C ARG A 143 -20.07 -15.34 -21.68
N LEU A 144 -19.77 -14.32 -22.48
CA LEU A 144 -18.56 -13.51 -22.30
C LEU A 144 -18.54 -12.80 -20.93
N ALA A 145 -19.67 -12.21 -20.52
CA ALA A 145 -19.78 -11.51 -19.25
C ALA A 145 -19.56 -12.46 -18.06
N ILE A 146 -20.19 -13.63 -18.06
CA ILE A 146 -20.03 -14.65 -17.02
C ILE A 146 -18.60 -15.19 -16.99
N LEU A 147 -17.99 -15.43 -18.15
CA LEU A 147 -16.58 -15.83 -18.23
C LEU A 147 -15.67 -14.80 -17.53
N VAL A 148 -15.83 -13.50 -17.86
CA VAL A 148 -15.04 -12.42 -17.25
C VAL A 148 -15.27 -12.36 -15.75
N ILE A 149 -16.52 -12.46 -15.30
CA ILE A 149 -16.88 -12.50 -13.88
C ILE A 149 -16.21 -13.68 -13.18
N CYS A 150 -16.23 -14.88 -13.77
CA CYS A 150 -15.56 -16.06 -13.22
C CYS A 150 -14.05 -15.83 -13.06
N VAL A 151 -13.38 -15.25 -14.07
CA VAL A 151 -11.94 -14.97 -14.02
C VAL A 151 -11.62 -13.96 -12.91
N VAL A 152 -12.37 -12.87 -12.81
CA VAL A 152 -12.20 -11.87 -11.74
C VAL A 152 -12.38 -12.52 -10.37
N LEU A 153 -13.44 -13.31 -10.19
CA LEU A 153 -13.72 -14.00 -8.93
C LEU A 153 -12.67 -15.05 -8.59
N MET A 154 -12.07 -15.73 -9.57
CA MET A 154 -10.95 -16.65 -9.36
C MET A 154 -9.73 -15.92 -8.78
N VAL A 155 -9.38 -14.74 -9.31
CA VAL A 155 -8.27 -13.94 -8.77
C VAL A 155 -8.57 -13.48 -7.33
N LEU A 156 -9.78 -13.03 -7.06
CA LEU A 156 -10.19 -12.55 -5.73
C LEU A 156 -10.23 -13.69 -4.70
N THR A 157 -10.78 -14.85 -5.06
CA THR A 157 -10.86 -16.03 -4.17
C THR A 157 -9.50 -16.69 -3.94
N ALA A 158 -8.60 -16.68 -4.93
CA ALA A 158 -7.21 -17.13 -4.75
C ALA A 158 -6.47 -16.25 -3.73
N ARG A 159 -6.64 -14.92 -3.78
CA ARG A 159 -6.06 -14.00 -2.78
C ARG A 159 -6.63 -14.21 -1.38
N ALA A 160 -7.88 -14.62 -1.27
CA ALA A 160 -8.55 -14.94 -0.01
C ALA A 160 -8.28 -16.38 0.49
N ASN A 161 -7.40 -17.14 -0.17
CA ASN A 161 -7.07 -18.53 0.13
C ASN A 161 -8.30 -19.48 0.23
N ALA A 162 -9.31 -19.22 -0.59
CA ALA A 162 -10.60 -19.91 -0.56
C ALA A 162 -10.70 -21.02 -1.63
N ALA A 163 -9.85 -22.04 -1.49
CA ALA A 163 -9.67 -23.11 -2.49
C ALA A 163 -10.97 -23.82 -2.90
N GLY A 164 -11.94 -23.98 -1.99
CA GLY A 164 -13.22 -24.65 -2.29
C GLY A 164 -14.08 -23.93 -3.34
N TRP A 165 -14.15 -22.60 -3.27
CA TRP A 165 -14.91 -21.80 -4.25
C TRP A 165 -14.15 -21.63 -5.56
N PHE A 166 -12.82 -21.54 -5.48
CA PHE A 166 -11.96 -21.52 -6.65
C PHE A 166 -12.17 -22.76 -7.52
N ALA A 167 -12.26 -23.95 -6.92
CA ALA A 167 -12.52 -25.19 -7.63
C ALA A 167 -13.87 -25.20 -8.37
N GLY A 168 -14.89 -24.52 -7.84
CA GLY A 168 -16.21 -24.39 -8.50
C GLY A 168 -16.25 -23.35 -9.62
N LEU A 169 -15.40 -22.32 -9.57
CA LEU A 169 -15.32 -21.28 -10.61
C LEU A 169 -14.66 -21.77 -11.89
N ILE A 170 -13.76 -22.77 -11.82
CA ILE A 170 -13.12 -23.37 -12.99
C ILE A 170 -14.14 -24.02 -13.95
N PRO A 171 -14.99 -24.98 -13.51
CA PRO A 171 -15.98 -25.59 -14.39
C PRO A 171 -17.02 -24.56 -14.85
N ALA A 172 -17.38 -23.58 -14.02
CA ALA A 172 -18.25 -22.48 -14.45
C ALA A 172 -17.62 -21.67 -15.60
N ALA A 173 -16.35 -21.26 -15.48
CA ALA A 173 -15.66 -20.55 -16.56
C ALA A 173 -15.61 -21.36 -17.86
N ILE A 174 -15.42 -22.67 -17.78
CA ILE A 174 -15.43 -23.56 -18.95
C ILE A 174 -16.83 -23.64 -19.56
N LEU A 175 -17.86 -23.81 -18.74
CA LEU A 175 -19.25 -23.99 -19.17
C LEU A 175 -19.79 -22.78 -19.92
N TRP A 176 -19.53 -21.57 -19.44
CA TRP A 176 -19.96 -20.32 -20.09
C TRP A 176 -18.89 -19.72 -21.03
N ASN A 177 -17.85 -20.47 -21.43
CA ASN A 177 -16.82 -19.96 -22.34
C ASN A 177 -17.36 -19.82 -23.79
N PRO A 178 -17.36 -18.61 -24.39
CA PRO A 178 -17.79 -18.44 -25.78
C PRO A 178 -16.89 -19.13 -26.81
N LEU A 179 -15.62 -19.43 -26.47
CA LEU A 179 -14.67 -20.09 -27.37
C LEU A 179 -14.88 -21.60 -27.48
N ALA A 180 -15.54 -22.21 -26.47
CA ALA A 180 -15.85 -23.64 -26.45
C ALA A 180 -17.36 -23.83 -26.21
N PRO A 181 -18.22 -23.47 -27.18
CA PRO A 181 -19.66 -23.53 -27.00
C PRO A 181 -20.13 -24.98 -26.87
N ILE A 182 -20.74 -25.29 -25.72
CA ILE A 182 -21.42 -26.57 -25.51
C ILE A 182 -22.82 -26.49 -26.11
N TYR A 183 -23.15 -27.42 -27.00
CA TYR A 183 -24.46 -27.53 -27.62
C TYR A 183 -25.38 -28.35 -26.70
N MET A 184 -26.38 -27.71 -26.13
CA MET A 184 -27.44 -28.34 -25.32
C MET A 184 -28.79 -27.76 -25.72
N ALA A 185 -29.88 -28.47 -25.40
CA ALA A 185 -31.23 -27.95 -25.62
C ALA A 185 -31.47 -26.71 -24.75
N ARG A 186 -32.39 -25.84 -25.18
CA ARG A 186 -32.74 -24.62 -24.44
C ARG A 186 -33.22 -24.93 -23.01
N SER A 187 -33.97 -26.02 -22.83
CA SER A 187 -34.43 -26.49 -21.52
C SER A 187 -33.27 -26.85 -20.58
N ASP A 188 -32.22 -27.43 -21.12
CA ASP A 188 -31.06 -27.88 -20.34
C ASP A 188 -30.20 -26.68 -19.95
N TRP A 189 -30.02 -25.72 -20.86
CA TRP A 189 -29.35 -24.45 -20.58
C TRP A 189 -30.06 -23.64 -19.50
N LEU A 190 -31.39 -23.67 -19.45
CA LEU A 190 -32.15 -23.00 -18.39
C LEU A 190 -31.85 -23.59 -17.01
N LEU A 191 -31.74 -24.93 -16.90
CA LEU A 191 -31.35 -25.58 -15.65
C LEU A 191 -29.91 -25.26 -15.25
N VAL A 192 -29.00 -25.22 -16.24
CA VAL A 192 -27.59 -24.87 -16.05
C VAL A 192 -27.43 -23.42 -15.58
N ASP A 193 -28.12 -22.47 -16.21
CA ASP A 193 -28.10 -21.05 -15.83
C ASP A 193 -28.70 -20.85 -14.44
N LEU A 194 -29.78 -21.57 -14.09
CA LEU A 194 -30.37 -21.52 -12.75
C LEU A 194 -29.40 -22.06 -11.68
N ALA A 195 -28.73 -23.18 -11.97
CA ALA A 195 -27.71 -23.76 -11.08
C ALA A 195 -26.50 -22.82 -10.92
N GLY A 196 -26.03 -22.22 -12.01
CA GLY A 196 -24.96 -21.22 -11.98
C GLY A 196 -25.35 -19.97 -11.18
N GLY A 197 -26.58 -19.47 -11.35
CA GLY A 197 -27.12 -18.36 -10.57
C GLY A 197 -27.15 -18.68 -9.08
N ALA A 198 -27.63 -19.87 -8.70
CA ALA A 198 -27.62 -20.34 -7.31
C ALA A 198 -26.20 -20.46 -6.74
N PHE A 199 -25.24 -20.95 -7.54
CA PHE A 199 -23.82 -21.02 -7.16
C PHE A 199 -23.25 -19.62 -6.85
N PHE A 200 -23.49 -18.63 -7.71
CA PHE A 200 -23.05 -17.26 -7.49
C PHE A 200 -23.71 -16.60 -6.27
N VAL A 201 -25.00 -16.87 -6.02
CA VAL A 201 -25.67 -16.42 -4.78
C VAL A 201 -25.00 -17.03 -3.55
N GLY A 202 -24.70 -18.34 -3.58
CA GLY A 202 -23.97 -19.02 -2.50
C GLY A 202 -22.60 -18.39 -2.26
N LEU A 203 -21.87 -18.06 -3.33
CA LEU A 203 -20.59 -17.38 -3.26
C LEU A 203 -20.71 -15.98 -2.64
N ALA A 204 -21.73 -15.20 -3.02
CA ALA A 204 -21.99 -13.87 -2.45
C ALA A 204 -22.35 -13.91 -0.96
N ILE A 205 -23.16 -14.89 -0.54
CA ILE A 205 -23.51 -15.09 0.88
C ILE A 205 -22.27 -15.52 1.67
N TRP A 206 -21.46 -16.43 1.12
CA TRP A 206 -20.23 -16.88 1.75
C TRP A 206 -19.22 -15.74 1.89
N SER A 207 -19.03 -14.93 0.84
CA SER A 207 -18.13 -13.78 0.88
C SER A 207 -18.60 -12.76 1.91
N GLY A 208 -19.91 -12.49 1.98
CA GLY A 208 -20.48 -11.61 3.00
C GLY A 208 -20.28 -12.09 4.44
N ARG A 209 -20.33 -13.41 4.69
CA ARG A 209 -20.26 -14.00 6.05
C ARG A 209 -18.84 -14.24 6.59
N ARG A 210 -17.90 -14.69 5.75
CA ARG A 210 -16.54 -15.02 6.23
C ARG A 210 -15.61 -13.83 6.34
N LEU A 211 -15.97 -12.73 5.70
CA LEU A 211 -15.12 -11.57 5.55
C LEU A 211 -15.58 -10.38 6.42
N SER A 212 -16.71 -10.53 7.12
CA SER A 212 -17.20 -9.61 8.15
C SER A 212 -16.65 -9.92 9.56
N SER A 213 -15.94 -11.03 9.71
CA SER A 213 -15.30 -11.43 10.97
C SER A 213 -13.89 -10.84 11.00
N PRO A 214 -13.58 -9.93 11.94
CA PRO A 214 -12.25 -9.37 12.10
C PRO A 214 -11.20 -10.41 12.52
#